data_AF-A0AAV5SRZ2-F1
#
_entry.id   AF-A0AAV5SRZ2-F1
#
_cell.length_a   1.000
_cell.length_b   1.000
_cell.length_c   1.000
_cell.angle_alpha   90.00
_cell.angle_beta   90.00
_cell.angle_gamma   90.00
#
_symmetry.space_group_name_H-M   'P 1'
#
loop_
_entity.id
_entity.type
_entity.pdbx_description
1 polymer ?
#
loop_
_entity_poly.entity_id
_entity_poly.type
_entity_poly.pdbx_seq_one_letter_code
_entity_poly.pdbx_strand_id
1 'polypeptide(L)'
;EDIAVSKFREYLRINPEQPTPDYYGCQEFLYALADELGIARTSHEMVPGKPIVIMTIPGTESALPSVMLYSHTDVVPTSESTGRTTPTPHIRMKRVESMLEALRSD
;
A
#
# COMPACT_ATOMS: atom_id res chain seq x y z
N GLU A 1 12.79 16.15 -10.69
CA GLU A 1 12.54 15.36 -9.45
C GLU A 1 12.49 13.90 -9.85
N ASP A 2 12.82 12.98 -8.94
CA ASP A 2 12.71 11.55 -9.20
C ASP A 2 11.24 11.13 -9.33
N ILE A 3 10.92 10.23 -10.27
CA ILE A 3 9.54 9.80 -10.53
C ILE A 3 8.96 9.08 -9.31
N ALA A 4 9.76 8.25 -8.62
CA ALA A 4 9.32 7.55 -7.42
C ALA A 4 9.00 8.55 -6.29
N VAL A 5 9.77 9.63 -6.14
CA VAL A 5 9.48 10.70 -5.17
C VAL A 5 8.17 11.41 -5.51
N SER A 6 7.94 11.70 -6.80
CA SER A 6 6.72 12.37 -7.26
C SER A 6 5.47 11.52 -6.98
N LYS A 7 5.51 10.24 -7.38
CA LYS A 7 4.43 9.27 -7.12
C LYS A 7 4.20 9.02 -5.64
N PHE A 8 5.27 8.94 -4.85
CA PHE A 8 5.16 8.80 -3.40
C PHE A 8 4.46 10.01 -2.75
N ARG A 9 4.77 11.24 -3.21
CA ARG A 9 4.11 12.45 -2.73
C ARG A 9 2.64 12.53 -3.18
N GLU A 10 2.30 12.03 -4.36
CA GLU A 10 0.91 11.88 -4.81
C GLU A 10 0.14 10.92 -3.92
N TYR A 11 0.71 9.74 -3.65
CA TYR A 11 0.12 8.74 -2.76
C TYR A 11 -0.13 9.29 -1.36
N LEU A 12 0.81 10.07 -0.81
CA LEU A 12 0.68 10.69 0.52
C LEU A 12 -0.44 11.74 0.64
N ARG A 13 -0.96 12.27 -0.49
CA ARG A 13 -2.04 13.26 -0.47
C ARG A 13 -3.42 12.62 -0.37
N ILE A 14 -3.54 11.32 -0.63
CA ILE A 14 -4.76 10.56 -0.41
C ILE A 14 -4.95 10.45 1.10
N ASN A 15 -6.15 10.73 1.61
CA ASN A 15 -6.40 10.72 3.04
C ASN A 15 -6.42 9.28 3.58
N PRO A 16 -5.38 8.77 4.26
CA PRO A 16 -5.35 7.40 4.74
C PRO A 16 -5.70 7.32 6.24
N GLU A 17 -6.09 8.43 6.85
CA GLU A 17 -6.12 8.61 8.30
C GLU A 17 -7.41 8.02 8.90
N GLN A 18 -7.24 7.23 9.96
CA GLN A 18 -8.37 6.74 10.75
C GLN A 18 -9.10 7.91 11.44
N PRO A 19 -10.42 7.82 11.71
CA PRO A 19 -11.28 6.64 11.60
C PRO A 19 -11.95 6.45 10.21
N THR A 20 -11.75 7.39 9.29
CA THR A 20 -12.40 7.38 7.96
C THR A 20 -11.38 7.48 6.82
N PRO A 21 -10.52 6.46 6.62
CA PRO A 21 -9.57 6.46 5.51
C PRO A 21 -10.29 6.40 4.16
N ASP A 22 -9.74 7.10 3.16
CA ASP A 22 -10.13 7.01 1.77
C ASP A 22 -9.51 5.77 1.10
N TYR A 23 -10.05 4.60 1.45
CA TYR A 23 -9.56 3.33 0.91
C TYR A 23 -9.76 3.18 -0.60
N TYR A 24 -10.84 3.74 -1.14
CA TYR A 24 -11.11 3.67 -2.59
C TYR A 24 -10.19 4.62 -3.37
N GLY A 25 -9.90 5.83 -2.87
CA GLY A 25 -8.88 6.69 -3.46
C GLY A 25 -7.50 6.02 -3.50
N CYS A 26 -7.11 5.29 -2.44
CA CYS A 26 -5.89 4.48 -2.45
C CYS A 26 -5.94 3.36 -3.51
N GLN A 27 -7.07 2.66 -3.63
CA GLN A 27 -7.25 1.63 -4.65
C GLN A 27 -7.11 2.21 -6.06
N GLU A 28 -7.77 3.33 -6.36
CA GLU A 28 -7.73 3.99 -7.67
C GLU A 28 -6.31 4.42 -8.03
N PHE A 29 -5.56 5.00 -7.08
CA PHE A 29 -4.17 5.36 -7.29
C PHE A 29 -3.30 4.14 -7.60
N LEU A 30 -3.42 3.06 -6.82
CA LEU A 30 -2.64 1.83 -7.05
C LEU A 30 -3.00 1.16 -8.37
N TYR A 31 -4.27 1.20 -8.77
CA TYR A 31 -4.72 0.71 -10.07
C TYR A 31 -4.12 1.50 -11.22
N ALA A 32 -4.17 2.83 -11.16
CA ALA A 32 -3.57 3.70 -12.17
C ALA A 32 -2.05 3.48 -12.27
N LEU A 33 -1.37 3.31 -11.13
CA LEU A 33 0.06 3.00 -11.10
C LEU A 33 0.36 1.63 -11.72
N ALA A 34 -0.44 0.60 -11.43
CA ALA A 34 -0.29 -0.71 -12.02
C ALA A 34 -0.52 -0.68 -13.54
N ASP A 35 -1.56 0.02 -14.00
CA ASP A 35 -1.90 0.16 -15.41
C ASP A 35 -0.78 0.92 -16.17
N GLU A 36 -0.20 1.98 -15.58
CA GLU A 36 0.96 2.71 -16.14
C GLU A 36 2.19 1.81 -16.28
N LEU A 37 2.41 0.90 -15.33
CA LEU A 37 3.54 -0.04 -15.32
C LEU A 37 3.27 -1.34 -16.11
N GLY A 38 2.05 -1.55 -16.62
CA GLY A 38 1.66 -2.80 -17.27
C GLY A 38 1.60 -4.00 -16.32
N ILE A 39 1.35 -3.77 -15.03
CA ILE A 39 1.27 -4.80 -13.98
C ILE A 39 -0.18 -5.28 -13.84
N ALA A 40 -0.39 -6.59 -13.76
CA ALA A 40 -1.71 -7.16 -13.54
C ALA A 40 -2.22 -6.78 -12.13
N ARG A 41 -3.50 -6.41 -12.03
CA ARG A 41 -4.09 -5.92 -10.79
C ARG A 41 -5.51 -6.46 -10.56
N THR A 42 -5.81 -6.78 -9.30
CA THR A 42 -7.12 -7.24 -8.83
C THR A 42 -7.46 -6.62 -7.48
N SER A 43 -8.74 -6.62 -7.14
CA SER A 43 -9.24 -6.13 -5.86
C SER A 43 -10.24 -7.12 -5.28
N HIS A 44 -10.13 -7.36 -3.98
CA HIS A 44 -11.09 -8.16 -3.23
C HIS A 44 -11.64 -7.36 -2.07
N GLU A 45 -12.93 -7.49 -1.79
CA GLU A 45 -13.57 -6.78 -0.71
C GLU A 45 -14.19 -7.80 0.26
N MET A 46 -13.53 -7.99 1.39
CA MET A 46 -13.99 -8.93 2.43
C MET A 46 -15.04 -8.27 3.34
N VAL A 47 -14.95 -6.95 3.48
CA VAL A 47 -15.86 -6.09 4.23
C VAL A 47 -16.13 -4.85 3.39
N PRO A 48 -17.39 -4.39 3.25
CA PRO A 48 -17.71 -3.18 2.50
C PRO A 48 -16.88 -1.96 2.95
N GLY A 49 -16.35 -1.21 1.99
CA GLY A 49 -15.48 -0.06 2.18
C GLY A 49 -14.01 -0.40 2.45
N LYS A 50 -13.59 -1.67 2.39
CA LYS A 50 -12.22 -2.10 2.73
C LYS A 50 -11.62 -3.02 1.65
N PRO A 51 -11.27 -2.48 0.47
CA PRO A 51 -10.64 -3.24 -0.59
C PRO A 51 -9.22 -3.70 -0.21
N ILE A 52 -8.89 -4.92 -0.65
CA ILE A 52 -7.53 -5.48 -0.69
C ILE A 52 -7.08 -5.41 -2.15
N VAL A 53 -6.03 -4.66 -2.42
CA VAL A 53 -5.43 -4.55 -3.76
C VAL A 53 -4.29 -5.56 -3.89
N ILE A 54 -4.30 -6.33 -4.98
CA ILE A 54 -3.23 -7.26 -5.32
C ILE A 54 -2.68 -6.86 -6.68
N MET A 55 -1.38 -6.56 -6.73
CA MET A 55 -0.62 -6.30 -7.96
C MET A 55 0.36 -7.45 -8.18
N THR A 56 0.40 -7.99 -9.39
CA THR A 56 1.15 -9.22 -9.69
C THR A 56 2.08 -9.00 -10.88
N ILE A 57 3.38 -9.22 -10.63
CA ILE A 57 4.40 -9.35 -11.66
C ILE A 57 4.64 -10.85 -11.85
N PRO A 58 4.30 -11.45 -13.00
CA PRO A 58 4.53 -12.86 -13.22
C PRO A 58 6.04 -13.14 -13.29
N GLY A 59 6.50 -14.14 -12.54
CA GLY A 59 7.85 -14.67 -12.67
C GLY A 59 8.04 -15.40 -13.99
N THR A 60 9.29 -15.58 -14.40
CA THR A 60 9.64 -16.38 -15.59
C THR A 60 9.36 -17.87 -15.40
N GLU A 61 9.36 -18.35 -14.15
CA GLU A 61 9.09 -19.74 -13.78
C GLU A 61 7.86 -19.83 -12.89
N SER A 62 6.72 -20.23 -13.45
CA SER A 62 5.43 -20.28 -12.73
C SER A 62 5.34 -21.41 -11.69
N ALA A 63 6.27 -22.36 -11.70
CA ALA A 63 6.32 -23.46 -10.73
C ALA A 63 6.96 -23.06 -9.40
N LEU A 64 7.72 -21.97 -9.37
CA LEU A 64 8.36 -21.48 -8.14
C LEU A 64 7.34 -20.79 -7.22
N PRO A 65 7.54 -20.85 -5.90
CA PRO A 65 6.70 -20.12 -4.96
C PRO A 65 6.79 -18.61 -5.20
N SER A 66 5.67 -17.93 -4.97
CA SER A 66 5.60 -16.46 -5.11
C SER A 66 6.24 -15.74 -3.92
N VAL A 67 6.82 -14.58 -4.17
CA VAL A 67 7.23 -13.63 -3.12
C VAL A 67 6.12 -12.58 -2.94
N MET A 68 5.52 -12.53 -1.76
CA MET A 68 4.50 -11.56 -1.41
C MET A 68 5.11 -10.32 -0.73
N LEU A 69 4.93 -9.15 -1.33
CA LEU A 69 5.28 -7.87 -0.70
C LEU A 69 4.00 -7.28 -0.11
N TYR A 70 3.86 -7.35 1.21
CA TYR A 70 2.66 -6.90 1.91
C TYR A 70 2.86 -5.54 2.56
N SER A 71 1.85 -4.67 2.41
CA SER A 71 1.74 -3.38 3.10
C SER A 71 0.28 -3.11 3.46
N HIS A 72 0.04 -2.09 4.29
CA HIS A 72 -1.30 -1.57 4.56
C HIS A 72 -1.34 -0.07 4.22
N THR A 73 -2.52 0.43 3.88
CA THR A 73 -2.70 1.81 3.39
C THR A 73 -3.08 2.79 4.50
N ASP A 74 -3.75 2.33 5.56
CA ASP A 74 -4.26 3.18 6.61
C ASP A 74 -3.20 3.61 7.61
N VAL A 75 -3.35 4.82 8.13
CA VAL A 75 -2.46 5.43 9.12
C VAL A 75 -3.25 5.85 10.35
N VAL A 76 -2.53 5.95 11.47
CA VAL A 76 -3.10 6.46 12.72
C VAL A 76 -3.28 7.98 12.67
N PRO A 77 -4.22 8.55 13.44
CA PRO A 77 -4.39 9.99 13.52
C PRO A 77 -3.12 10.71 13.96
N THR A 78 -2.85 11.85 13.35
CA THR A 78 -1.80 12.78 13.73
C THR A 78 -2.26 13.65 14.91
N SER A 79 -1.38 13.84 15.90
CA SER A 79 -1.66 14.74 17.03
C SER A 79 -1.09 16.12 16.72
N GLU A 80 -1.94 17.14 16.73
CA GLU A 80 -1.58 18.56 16.57
C GLU A 80 -0.72 19.11 17.74
N SER A 81 -0.54 18.33 18.82
CA SER A 81 0.06 18.80 20.09
C SER A 81 1.55 19.16 20.04
N THR A 82 2.23 18.99 18.90
CA THR A 82 3.69 19.22 18.78
C THR A 82 4.05 20.31 17.78
N GLY A 83 3.35 21.46 17.75
CA GLY A 83 3.85 22.74 17.21
C GLY A 83 4.44 22.77 15.79
N ARG A 84 4.34 21.69 15.01
CA ARG A 84 4.81 21.57 13.63
C ARG A 84 3.59 21.75 12.76
N THR A 85 3.46 22.94 12.20
CA THR A 85 2.49 23.29 11.17
C THR A 85 2.76 22.48 9.91
N THR A 86 2.12 21.32 9.80
CA THR A 86 1.52 20.68 8.62
C THR A 86 1.16 19.24 9.01
N PRO A 87 -0.13 18.87 9.14
CA PRO A 87 -0.52 17.49 9.36
C PRO A 87 -0.27 16.73 8.06
N THR A 88 0.93 16.18 7.92
CA THR A 88 1.22 15.23 6.85
C THR A 88 0.93 13.84 7.40
N PRO A 89 0.02 13.05 6.82
CA PRO A 89 -0.24 11.70 7.27
C PRO A 89 1.07 10.90 7.26
N HIS A 90 1.50 10.43 8.43
CA HIS A 90 2.72 9.65 8.56
C HIS A 90 2.45 8.20 8.17
N ILE A 91 2.82 7.82 6.94
CA ILE A 91 2.81 6.40 6.53
C ILE A 91 3.86 5.66 7.35
N ARG A 92 3.41 4.74 8.21
CA ARG A 92 4.28 3.83 8.96
C ARG A 92 4.28 2.48 8.27
N MET A 93 5.36 2.16 7.55
CA MET A 93 5.61 0.80 7.08
C MET A 93 5.82 -0.10 8.30
N LYS A 94 4.88 -1.01 8.59
CA LYS A 94 5.12 -2.08 9.56
C LYS A 94 5.95 -3.18 8.89
N ARG A 95 7.07 -3.55 9.52
CA ARG A 95 7.84 -4.72 9.11
C ARG A 95 6.98 -5.96 9.27
N VAL A 96 6.76 -6.69 8.20
CA VAL A 96 6.07 -7.99 8.22
C VAL A 96 7.11 -9.04 8.60
N GLU A 97 7.32 -9.26 9.90
CA GLU A 97 8.23 -10.33 10.37
C GLU A 97 7.61 -11.73 10.21
N SER A 98 6.29 -11.83 10.08
CA SER A 98 5.56 -13.11 9.99
C SER A 98 5.69 -13.86 8.66
N MET A 99 6.17 -13.23 7.58
CA MET A 99 6.32 -13.91 6.28
C MET A 99 7.68 -14.59 6.12
N LEU A 100 8.69 -14.16 6.88
CA LEU A 100 10.03 -14.76 6.85
C LEU A 100 10.09 -16.10 7.59
N GLU A 101 9.21 -16.36 8.56
CA GLU A 101 9.15 -17.66 9.24
C GLU A 101 8.60 -18.76 8.32
N ALA A 102 7.64 -18.44 7.44
CA ALA A 102 7.11 -19.40 6.46
C ALA A 102 8.12 -19.75 5.34
N LEU A 103 9.12 -18.90 5.10
CA LEU A 103 10.20 -19.14 4.12
C LEU A 103 11.45 -19.79 4.74
N ARG A 104 11.46 -20.01 6.07
CA ARG A 104 12.57 -20.66 6.79
C ARG A 104 12.26 -22.09 7.22
N SER A 105 11.03 -22.54 7.02
CA SER A 105 10.63 -23.92 7.22
C SER A 105 10.62 -24.65 5.87
N ASP A 106 11.81 -24.92 5.33
CA ASP A 106 12.14 -25.99 4.39
C ASP A 106 13.66 -26.25 4.45
#